data_AF-A0A7J7I9T0-F1
#
_entry.id   AF-A0A7J7I9T0-F1
#
_cell.length_a   1.000
_cell.length_b   1.000
_cell.length_c   1.000
_cell.angle_alpha   90.00
_cell.angle_beta   90.00
_cell.angle_gamma   90.00
#
_symmetry.space_group_name_H-M   'P 1'
#
loop_
_entity.id
_entity.type
_entity.pdbx_description
1 polymer ?
#
loop_
_entity_poly.entity_id
_entity_poly.type
_entity_poly.pdbx_seq_one_letter_code
_entity_poly.pdbx_strand_id
1 'polypeptide(L)'
;MTKMAGGEMLTQLGSTMAGLMFICAMFKQYFPFDLQNHIEQYAHKLIGLVYPYIQITFHEYSGDGFERSKAYAAIERYLSTNSSSRAKRLKADMVRDSKSLILSMDDHEEITDEFRGIKLKWASRKNTPNRQVISFYGDNDEKLYYKLTFHRRHREIVTGTYLNHVMEEGKAIGVKSRQRKIFTNNRGEQWVGSRRTMWSHVVFEHPATFDTLAMEPKKKQEIINDLITFTKSKDYYKKIGKAWKRGYLLFGPPGTGKSTMIAAMANLIEYDIYDLELTAVKDNSELRKLLIDTSGKSIIVIEGH
;
A
#
# COMPACT_ATOMS: atom_id res chain seq x y z
N MET A 1 -56.14 -34.49 -7.76
CA MET A 1 -55.65 -35.50 -6.79
C MET A 1 -54.13 -35.47 -6.82
N THR A 2 -53.52 -34.43 -6.23
CA THR A 2 -52.06 -34.18 -6.27
C THR A 2 -51.71 -33.20 -5.15
N LYS A 3 -51.58 -33.70 -3.91
CA LYS A 3 -51.08 -32.90 -2.79
C LYS A 3 -50.52 -33.79 -1.66
N MET A 4 -49.62 -34.72 -1.99
CA MET A 4 -48.89 -35.54 -1.01
C MET A 4 -47.50 -35.92 -1.56
N ALA A 5 -46.61 -34.94 -1.76
CA ALA A 5 -45.22 -35.22 -2.20
C ALA A 5 -44.19 -34.31 -1.52
N GLY A 6 -44.54 -33.08 -1.13
CA GLY A 6 -43.60 -32.15 -0.51
C GLY A 6 -43.25 -32.46 0.96
N GLY A 7 -44.17 -33.11 1.71
CA GLY A 7 -43.96 -33.45 3.11
C GLY A 7 -42.97 -34.61 3.32
N GLU A 8 -43.03 -35.62 2.45
CA GLU A 8 -42.18 -36.82 2.52
C GLU A 8 -40.72 -36.51 2.14
N MET A 9 -40.51 -35.59 1.21
CA MET A 9 -39.17 -35.20 0.78
C MET A 9 -38.43 -34.36 1.86
N LEU A 10 -39.17 -33.54 2.61
CA LEU A 10 -38.64 -32.75 3.72
C LEU A 10 -38.33 -33.61 4.95
N THR A 11 -39.17 -34.61 5.24
CA THR A 11 -38.91 -35.57 6.32
C THR A 11 -37.77 -36.53 5.97
N GLN A 12 -37.61 -36.95 4.71
CA GLN A 12 -36.44 -37.70 4.24
C GLN A 12 -35.14 -36.89 4.32
N LEU A 13 -35.18 -35.61 3.96
CA LEU A 13 -34.03 -34.70 4.15
C LEU A 13 -33.72 -34.49 5.63
N GLY A 14 -34.75 -34.39 6.48
CA GLY A 14 -34.60 -34.32 7.94
C GLY A 14 -33.97 -35.58 8.55
N SER A 15 -34.42 -36.77 8.14
CA SER A 15 -33.91 -38.05 8.65
C SER A 15 -32.50 -38.37 8.14
N THR A 16 -32.17 -38.01 6.91
CA THR A 16 -30.80 -38.17 6.36
C THR A 16 -29.82 -37.22 7.03
N MET A 17 -30.25 -35.99 7.32
CA MET A 17 -29.45 -35.00 8.04
C MET A 17 -29.30 -35.37 9.52
N ALA A 18 -30.34 -35.89 10.18
CA ALA A 18 -30.27 -36.44 11.53
C ALA A 18 -29.36 -37.67 11.61
N GLY A 19 -29.42 -38.57 10.61
CA GLY A 19 -28.52 -39.71 10.50
C GLY A 19 -27.05 -39.31 10.33
N LEU A 20 -26.76 -38.31 9.49
CA LEU A 20 -25.42 -37.74 9.34
C LEU A 20 -24.93 -37.06 10.62
N MET A 21 -25.80 -36.31 11.31
CA MET A 21 -25.44 -35.69 12.60
C MET A 21 -25.19 -36.73 13.68
N PHE A 22 -25.96 -37.83 13.71
CA PHE A 22 -25.74 -38.94 14.64
C PHE A 22 -24.46 -39.70 14.34
N ILE A 23 -24.14 -39.97 13.07
CA ILE A 23 -22.87 -40.58 12.66
C ILE A 23 -21.69 -39.67 13.02
N CYS A 24 -21.79 -38.36 12.75
CA CYS A 24 -20.76 -37.38 13.13
C CYS A 24 -20.60 -37.27 14.66
N ALA A 25 -21.69 -37.34 15.42
CA ALA A 25 -21.65 -37.32 16.89
C ALA A 25 -21.03 -38.61 17.45
N MET A 26 -21.39 -39.76 16.88
CA MET A 26 -20.78 -41.06 17.21
C MET A 26 -19.29 -41.08 16.86
N PHE A 27 -18.89 -40.49 15.73
CA PHE A 27 -17.48 -40.33 15.36
C PHE A 27 -16.71 -39.50 16.41
N LYS A 28 -17.30 -38.41 16.90
CA LYS A 28 -16.72 -37.58 17.97
C LYS A 28 -16.69 -38.26 19.34
N GLN A 29 -17.61 -39.19 19.60
CA GLN A 29 -17.74 -39.84 20.91
C GLN A 29 -16.90 -41.12 21.05
N TYR A 30 -16.61 -41.82 19.94
CA TYR A 30 -15.90 -43.10 19.95
C TYR A 30 -14.46 -43.06 19.43
N PHE A 31 -14.06 -42.04 18.65
CA PHE A 31 -12.67 -41.92 18.20
C PHE A 31 -11.84 -41.07 19.18
N PRO A 32 -10.70 -41.58 19.69
CA PRO A 32 -9.77 -40.82 20.52
C PRO A 32 -9.35 -39.50 19.86
N PHE A 33 -9.17 -38.44 20.65
CA PHE A 33 -8.79 -37.10 20.18
C PHE A 33 -7.53 -37.11 19.31
N ASP A 34 -6.60 -38.04 19.57
CA ASP A 34 -5.37 -38.22 18.79
C ASP A 34 -5.63 -38.69 17.34
N LEU A 35 -6.63 -39.56 17.14
CA LEU A 35 -7.03 -40.03 15.81
C LEU A 35 -7.80 -38.96 15.04
N GLN A 36 -8.54 -38.10 15.75
CA GLN A 36 -9.22 -36.96 15.13
C GLN A 36 -8.21 -36.01 14.47
N ASN A 37 -7.10 -35.69 15.15
CA ASN A 37 -6.04 -34.86 14.58
C ASN A 37 -5.39 -35.51 13.34
N HIS A 38 -5.20 -36.83 13.33
CA HIS A 38 -4.68 -37.52 12.15
C HIS A 38 -5.68 -37.53 10.99
N ILE A 39 -6.96 -37.81 11.26
CA ILE A 39 -8.02 -37.78 10.25
C ILE A 39 -8.20 -36.37 9.68
N GLU A 40 -8.11 -35.32 10.50
CA GLU A 40 -8.16 -33.93 10.05
C GLU A 40 -6.97 -33.61 9.13
N GLN A 41 -5.75 -34.07 9.44
CA GLN A 41 -4.59 -33.89 8.57
C GLN A 41 -4.74 -34.61 7.22
N TYR A 42 -5.28 -35.83 7.19
CA TYR A 42 -5.54 -36.56 5.94
C TYR A 42 -6.73 -35.99 5.17
N ALA A 43 -7.78 -35.54 5.87
CA ALA A 43 -8.93 -34.85 5.28
C ALA A 43 -8.49 -33.54 4.63
N HIS A 44 -7.63 -32.74 5.27
CA HIS A 44 -7.06 -31.54 4.64
C HIS A 44 -6.23 -31.85 3.39
N LYS A 45 -5.46 -32.95 3.39
CA LYS A 45 -4.73 -33.41 2.19
C LYS A 45 -5.67 -33.85 1.06
N LEU A 46 -6.73 -34.60 1.38
CA LEU A 46 -7.72 -35.06 0.39
C LEU A 46 -8.58 -33.90 -0.14
N ILE A 47 -9.00 -32.98 0.74
CA ILE A 47 -9.68 -31.74 0.35
C ILE A 47 -8.77 -30.91 -0.56
N GLY A 48 -7.46 -30.84 -0.31
CA GLY A 48 -6.50 -30.16 -1.19
C GLY A 48 -6.39 -30.75 -2.61
N LEU A 49 -6.70 -32.04 -2.79
CA LEU A 49 -6.72 -32.70 -4.10
C LEU A 49 -7.99 -32.37 -4.89
N VAL A 50 -9.13 -32.24 -4.20
CA VAL A 50 -10.43 -32.01 -4.83
C VAL A 50 -10.77 -30.52 -4.93
N TYR A 51 -10.20 -29.69 -4.04
CA TYR A 51 -10.46 -28.25 -3.98
C TYR A 51 -9.68 -27.52 -5.08
N PRO A 52 -10.35 -27.00 -6.12
CA PRO A 52 -9.66 -26.51 -7.30
C PRO A 52 -9.15 -25.07 -7.16
N TYR A 53 -9.26 -24.45 -5.99
CA TYR A 53 -8.89 -23.05 -5.77
C TYR A 53 -7.55 -22.91 -5.04
N ILE A 54 -6.74 -21.98 -5.54
CA ILE A 54 -5.50 -21.53 -4.94
C ILE A 54 -5.79 -20.26 -4.14
N GLN A 55 -5.13 -20.14 -2.99
CA GLN A 55 -5.19 -18.98 -2.13
C GLN A 55 -3.80 -18.39 -1.98
N ILE A 56 -3.66 -17.07 -2.16
CA ILE A 56 -2.42 -16.32 -1.94
C ILE A 56 -2.69 -15.27 -0.87
N THR A 57 -1.80 -15.18 0.11
CA THR A 57 -1.93 -14.27 1.26
C THR A 57 -0.85 -13.20 1.19
N PHE A 58 -1.25 -11.94 1.38
CA PHE A 58 -0.37 -10.78 1.42
C PHE A 58 -0.51 -10.11 2.79
N HIS A 59 0.50 -10.27 3.63
CA HIS A 59 0.51 -9.69 4.98
C HIS A 59 0.82 -8.19 4.94
N GLU A 60 0.18 -7.41 5.83
CA GLU A 60 0.44 -5.99 5.98
C GLU A 60 1.89 -5.72 6.39
N TYR A 61 2.45 -6.52 7.30
CA TYR A 61 3.84 -6.42 7.74
C TYR A 61 4.60 -7.66 7.29
N SER A 62 5.82 -7.46 6.76
CA SER A 62 6.68 -8.56 6.31
C SER A 62 7.65 -8.96 7.43
N GLY A 63 7.38 -10.10 8.10
CA GLY A 63 8.26 -10.66 9.13
C GLY A 63 8.19 -9.97 10.49
N ASP A 64 9.32 -9.96 11.20
CA ASP A 64 9.49 -9.40 12.56
C ASP A 64 9.69 -7.87 12.59
N GLY A 65 9.55 -7.23 11.42
CA GLY A 65 9.70 -5.79 11.26
C GLY A 65 8.37 -5.05 11.23
N PHE A 66 8.36 -3.82 11.75
CA PHE A 66 7.24 -2.86 11.67
C PHE A 66 7.10 -2.20 10.28
N GLU A 67 7.84 -2.66 9.26
CA GLU A 67 7.73 -2.09 7.92
C GLU A 67 6.54 -2.68 7.16
N ARG A 68 5.60 -1.80 6.80
CA ARG A 68 4.46 -2.15 5.96
C ARG A 68 4.93 -2.65 4.59
N SER A 69 4.43 -3.81 4.18
CA SER A 69 4.73 -4.45 2.92
C SER A 69 4.37 -3.55 1.75
N LYS A 70 5.37 -3.30 0.88
CA LYS A 70 5.16 -2.54 -0.37
C LYS A 70 4.12 -3.21 -1.28
N ALA A 71 4.00 -4.54 -1.21
CA ALA A 71 3.00 -5.29 -1.95
C ALA A 71 1.59 -5.04 -1.39
N TYR A 72 1.44 -5.12 -0.07
CA TYR A 72 0.16 -4.84 0.59
C TYR A 72 -0.34 -3.43 0.28
N ALA A 73 0.52 -2.41 0.43
CA ALA A 73 0.13 -1.02 0.18
C ALA A 73 -0.18 -0.73 -1.30
N ALA A 74 0.37 -1.50 -2.24
CA ALA A 74 0.01 -1.37 -3.67
C ALA A 74 -1.37 -2.01 -3.93
N ILE A 75 -1.59 -3.21 -3.40
CA ILE A 75 -2.87 -3.94 -3.52
C ILE A 75 -4.01 -3.13 -2.89
N GLU A 76 -3.81 -2.58 -1.68
CA GLU A 76 -4.79 -1.75 -0.98
C GLU A 76 -5.25 -0.57 -1.87
N ARG A 77 -4.31 0.12 -2.52
CA ARG A 77 -4.61 1.26 -3.42
C ARG A 77 -5.34 0.84 -4.69
N TYR A 78 -4.96 -0.29 -5.27
CA TYR A 78 -5.64 -0.86 -6.44
C TYR A 78 -7.09 -1.22 -6.08
N LEU A 79 -7.27 -1.97 -4.99
CA LEU A 79 -8.59 -2.42 -4.56
C LEU A 79 -9.47 -1.26 -4.13
N SER A 80 -8.95 -0.26 -3.40
CA SER A 80 -9.74 0.91 -3.01
C SER A 80 -10.26 1.69 -4.23
N THR A 81 -9.42 1.88 -5.24
CA THR A 81 -9.78 2.68 -6.42
C THR A 81 -10.71 1.90 -7.34
N ASN A 82 -10.38 0.64 -7.67
CA ASN A 82 -11.11 -0.14 -8.66
C ASN A 82 -12.35 -0.81 -8.07
N SER A 83 -12.40 -0.99 -6.75
CA SER A 83 -13.46 -1.76 -6.07
C SER A 83 -14.35 -0.97 -5.13
N SER A 84 -14.07 0.31 -4.87
CA SER A 84 -14.95 1.18 -4.05
C SER A 84 -16.40 1.26 -4.55
N SER A 85 -16.62 1.12 -5.86
CA SER A 85 -17.96 1.10 -6.46
C SER A 85 -18.71 -0.24 -6.31
N ARG A 86 -17.99 -1.34 -6.03
CA ARG A 86 -18.53 -2.70 -5.93
C ARG A 86 -18.58 -3.21 -4.49
N ALA A 87 -17.82 -2.57 -3.60
CA ALA A 87 -17.83 -2.82 -2.18
C ALA A 87 -19.18 -2.43 -1.57
N LYS A 88 -19.72 -3.30 -0.71
CA LYS A 88 -20.88 -3.06 0.14
C LYS A 88 -20.49 -2.42 1.47
N ARG A 89 -19.24 -2.57 1.92
CA ARG A 89 -18.73 -2.06 3.20
C ARG A 89 -17.32 -1.51 3.06
N LEU A 90 -17.18 -0.20 3.21
CA LEU A 90 -15.89 0.48 3.12
C LEU A 90 -15.46 0.92 4.51
N LYS A 91 -14.17 0.75 4.78
CA LYS A 91 -13.48 1.36 5.90
C LYS A 91 -12.80 2.63 5.43
N ALA A 92 -12.76 3.66 6.27
CA ALA A 92 -12.06 4.89 5.97
C ALA A 92 -10.80 4.98 6.85
N ASP A 93 -9.64 4.90 6.23
CA ASP A 93 -8.36 5.08 6.91
C ASP A 93 -7.75 6.42 6.51
N MET A 94 -7.42 7.24 7.52
CA MET A 94 -6.66 8.47 7.31
C MET A 94 -5.18 8.12 7.25
N VAL A 95 -4.53 8.39 6.12
CA VAL A 95 -3.07 8.26 6.07
C VAL A 95 -2.50 9.35 6.97
N ARG A 96 -1.71 8.94 7.98
CA ARG A 96 -0.99 9.85 8.87
C ARG A 96 -0.30 10.92 8.01
N ASP A 97 -0.58 12.18 8.32
CA ASP A 97 -0.04 13.37 7.63
C ASP A 97 -0.66 13.72 6.27
N SER A 98 -1.87 13.23 5.95
CA SER A 98 -2.64 13.67 4.77
C SER A 98 -4.09 14.02 5.14
N LYS A 99 -4.66 15.04 4.49
CA LYS A 99 -6.10 15.37 4.58
C LYS A 99 -6.96 14.41 3.73
N SER A 100 -6.35 13.50 2.98
CA SER A 100 -7.05 12.56 2.11
C SER A 100 -7.48 11.32 2.87
N LEU A 101 -8.79 11.12 2.95
CA LEU A 101 -9.41 9.88 3.41
C LEU A 101 -9.16 8.79 2.35
N ILE A 102 -8.47 7.71 2.71
CA ILE A 102 -8.39 6.53 1.83
C ILE A 102 -9.49 5.58 2.28
N LEU A 103 -10.41 5.28 1.36
CA LEU A 103 -11.42 4.25 1.58
C LEU A 103 -10.77 2.88 1.34
N SER A 104 -10.54 2.10 2.38
CA SER A 104 -10.10 0.71 2.33
C SER A 104 -11.31 -0.24 2.38
N MET A 105 -11.11 -1.51 2.00
CA MET A 105 -12.15 -2.53 2.19
C MET A 105 -12.35 -2.82 3.68
N ASP A 106 -13.60 -2.98 4.11
CA ASP A 106 -13.90 -3.40 5.48
C ASP A 106 -13.37 -4.80 5.77
N ASP A 107 -13.06 -5.04 7.04
CA ASP A 107 -12.61 -6.34 7.53
C ASP A 107 -13.74 -7.34 7.26
N HIS A 108 -13.44 -8.46 6.58
CA HIS A 108 -14.39 -9.50 6.16
C HIS A 108 -15.19 -9.21 4.88
N GLU A 109 -14.91 -8.12 4.17
CA GLU A 109 -15.49 -7.92 2.85
C GLU A 109 -14.78 -8.78 1.79
N GLU A 110 -15.56 -9.42 0.93
CA GLU A 110 -15.08 -10.12 -0.26
C GLU A 110 -15.50 -9.39 -1.54
N ILE A 111 -14.53 -9.08 -2.40
CA ILE A 111 -14.73 -8.42 -3.68
C ILE A 111 -14.35 -9.37 -4.81
N THR A 112 -15.17 -9.42 -5.85
CA THR A 112 -14.83 -10.14 -7.08
C THR A 112 -14.29 -9.16 -8.11
N ASP A 113 -13.03 -9.33 -8.46
CA ASP A 113 -12.37 -8.66 -9.58
C ASP A 113 -12.45 -9.54 -10.84
N GLU A 114 -12.41 -8.91 -12.01
CA GLU A 114 -12.45 -9.60 -13.29
C GLU A 114 -11.29 -9.15 -14.17
N PHE A 115 -10.39 -10.08 -14.50
CA PHE A 115 -9.24 -9.81 -15.36
C PHE A 115 -9.25 -10.77 -16.54
N ARG A 116 -9.41 -10.23 -17.76
CA ARG A 116 -9.46 -11.00 -19.02
C ARG A 116 -10.50 -12.14 -18.98
N GLY A 117 -11.67 -11.89 -18.38
CA GLY A 117 -12.74 -12.87 -18.22
C GLY A 117 -12.55 -13.86 -17.05
N ILE A 118 -11.46 -13.75 -16.28
CA ILE A 118 -11.19 -14.58 -15.10
C ILE A 118 -11.71 -13.87 -13.86
N LYS A 119 -12.58 -14.53 -13.10
CA LYS A 119 -13.08 -14.03 -11.82
C LYS A 119 -12.12 -14.37 -10.69
N LEU A 120 -11.66 -13.34 -9.99
CA LEU A 120 -10.70 -13.39 -8.89
C LEU A 120 -11.37 -12.84 -7.64
N LYS A 121 -11.25 -13.52 -6.50
CA LYS A 121 -11.85 -13.07 -5.24
C LYS A 121 -10.80 -12.52 -4.29
N TRP A 122 -10.94 -11.27 -3.88
CA TRP A 122 -10.14 -10.64 -2.84
C TRP A 122 -10.92 -10.57 -1.55
N ALA A 123 -10.28 -10.86 -0.42
CA ALA A 123 -10.84 -10.69 0.91
C ALA A 123 -9.86 -9.96 1.82
N SER A 124 -10.33 -8.96 2.57
CA SER A 124 -9.59 -8.37 3.69
C SER A 124 -9.86 -9.18 4.95
N ARG A 125 -8.81 -9.62 5.66
CA ARG A 125 -8.95 -10.41 6.88
C ARG A 125 -7.96 -9.94 7.95
N LYS A 126 -8.39 -10.07 9.21
CA LYS A 126 -7.57 -9.86 10.40
C LYS A 126 -7.25 -11.20 11.05
N ASN A 127 -6.01 -11.38 11.49
CA ASN A 127 -5.68 -12.41 12.45
C ASN A 127 -5.85 -11.84 13.86
N THR A 128 -6.91 -12.24 14.56
CA THR A 128 -6.99 -12.08 16.02
C THR A 128 -6.18 -13.21 16.66
N PRO A 129 -5.08 -12.94 17.38
CA PRO A 129 -4.40 -13.99 18.13
C PRO A 129 -5.36 -14.53 19.21
N ASN A 130 -5.68 -15.82 19.13
CA ASN A 130 -6.45 -16.49 20.17
C ASN A 130 -5.54 -16.71 21.39
N ARG A 131 -5.55 -15.80 22.37
CA ARG A 131 -4.81 -16.01 23.63
C ARG A 131 -5.55 -15.41 24.83
N GLN A 132 -5.93 -16.28 25.77
CA GLN A 132 -6.57 -15.98 27.06
C GLN A 132 -5.57 -15.45 28.11
N VAL A 133 -4.56 -14.66 27.74
CA VAL A 133 -3.58 -14.14 28.71
C VAL A 133 -3.55 -12.62 28.65
N ILE A 134 -3.85 -12.00 29.79
CA ILE A 134 -3.75 -10.56 30.03
C ILE A 134 -2.28 -10.16 29.86
N SER A 135 -1.94 -9.50 28.76
CA SER A 135 -0.62 -8.89 28.57
C SER A 135 -0.64 -7.44 29.08
N PHE A 136 0.26 -7.11 30.00
CA PHE A 136 0.43 -5.76 30.56
C PHE A 136 1.18 -4.79 29.64
N TYR A 137 1.66 -5.28 28.49
CA TYR A 137 2.21 -4.48 27.40
C TYR A 137 1.24 -4.59 26.22
N GLY A 138 0.77 -3.46 25.72
CA GLY A 138 -0.22 -3.36 24.64
C GLY A 138 0.37 -3.71 23.27
N ASP A 139 0.77 -4.97 23.09
CA ASP A 139 1.21 -5.53 21.80
C ASP A 139 0.02 -6.27 21.15
N ASN A 140 -1.09 -5.55 20.98
CA ASN A 140 -2.29 -6.04 20.32
C ASN A 140 -2.25 -5.66 18.83
N ASP A 141 -1.20 -6.06 18.14
CA ASP A 141 -1.06 -5.83 16.71
C ASP A 141 -1.95 -6.81 15.94
N GLU A 142 -3.20 -6.43 15.71
CA GLU A 142 -4.10 -7.08 14.76
C GLU A 142 -3.40 -7.14 13.38
N LYS A 143 -2.90 -8.33 13.00
CA LYS A 143 -2.18 -8.47 11.72
C LYS A 143 -3.19 -8.58 10.58
N LEU A 144 -3.35 -7.48 9.84
CA LEU A 144 -4.14 -7.42 8.61
C LEU A 144 -3.45 -8.15 7.45
N TYR A 145 -4.25 -8.77 6.59
CA TYR A 145 -3.77 -9.35 5.35
C TYR A 145 -4.86 -9.39 4.28
N TYR A 146 -4.43 -9.32 3.02
CA TYR A 146 -5.29 -9.59 1.87
C TYR A 146 -5.16 -11.04 1.44
N LYS A 147 -6.29 -11.65 1.11
CA LYS A 147 -6.38 -13.02 0.62
C LYS A 147 -6.98 -13.02 -0.79
N LEU A 148 -6.19 -13.48 -1.76
CA LEU A 148 -6.62 -13.69 -3.15
C LEU A 148 -6.98 -15.15 -3.36
N THR A 149 -8.17 -15.43 -3.89
CA THR A 149 -8.67 -16.78 -4.19
C THR A 149 -9.07 -16.90 -5.66
N PHE A 150 -8.56 -17.93 -6.35
CA PHE A 150 -8.83 -18.17 -7.77
C PHE A 150 -8.65 -19.64 -8.15
N HIS A 151 -9.20 -20.07 -9.28
CA HIS A 151 -9.10 -21.46 -9.72
C HIS A 151 -7.69 -21.80 -10.23
N ARG A 152 -7.14 -22.95 -9.81
CA ARG A 152 -5.82 -23.50 -10.19
C ARG A 152 -5.52 -23.51 -11.70
N ARG A 153 -6.54 -23.62 -12.56
CA ARG A 153 -6.40 -23.56 -14.03
C ARG A 153 -5.77 -22.26 -14.52
N HIS A 154 -5.93 -21.17 -13.77
CA HIS A 154 -5.43 -19.85 -14.13
C HIS A 154 -4.15 -19.47 -13.39
N ARG A 155 -3.47 -20.42 -12.71
CA ARG A 155 -2.29 -20.14 -11.87
C ARG A 155 -1.23 -19.31 -12.60
N GLU A 156 -0.82 -19.73 -13.79
CA GLU A 156 0.25 -19.06 -14.54
C GLU A 156 -0.12 -17.64 -14.94
N ILE A 157 -1.36 -17.44 -15.42
CA ILE A 157 -1.87 -16.11 -15.79
C ILE A 157 -1.95 -15.21 -14.56
N VAL A 158 -2.41 -15.74 -13.43
CA VAL A 158 -2.58 -14.96 -12.20
C VAL A 158 -1.23 -14.58 -11.61
N THR A 159 -0.31 -15.53 -11.43
CA THR A 159 1.00 -15.26 -10.84
C THR A 159 1.91 -14.46 -11.77
N GLY A 160 1.79 -14.65 -13.08
CA GLY A 160 2.67 -14.01 -14.07
C GLY A 160 2.17 -12.65 -14.57
N THR A 161 0.86 -12.48 -14.77
CA THR A 161 0.32 -11.27 -15.42
C THR A 161 -0.57 -10.45 -14.49
N TYR A 162 -1.55 -11.07 -13.82
CA TYR A 162 -2.51 -10.34 -13.00
C TYR A 162 -1.85 -9.68 -11.78
N LEU A 163 -1.03 -10.42 -11.03
CA LEU A 163 -0.35 -9.85 -9.87
C LEU A 163 0.58 -8.69 -10.26
N ASN A 164 1.29 -8.80 -11.38
CA ASN A 164 2.12 -7.71 -11.88
C ASN A 164 1.28 -6.48 -12.26
N HIS A 165 0.15 -6.69 -12.94
CA HIS A 165 -0.79 -5.63 -13.28
C HIS A 165 -1.33 -4.91 -12.03
N VAL A 166 -1.83 -5.66 -11.04
CA VAL A 166 -2.30 -5.10 -9.75
C VAL A 166 -1.20 -4.30 -9.06
N MET A 167 0.03 -4.81 -9.08
CA MET A 167 1.18 -4.14 -8.48
C MET A 167 1.59 -2.87 -9.22
N GLU A 168 1.54 -2.86 -10.56
CA GLU A 168 1.86 -1.70 -11.37
C GLU A 168 0.78 -0.63 -11.28
N GLU A 169 -0.50 -1.00 -11.39
CA GLU A 169 -1.62 -0.08 -11.23
C GLU A 169 -1.68 0.49 -9.82
N GLY A 170 -1.54 -0.34 -8.79
CA GLY A 170 -1.51 0.11 -7.40
C GLY A 170 -0.36 1.09 -7.11
N LYS A 171 0.82 0.86 -7.71
CA LYS A 171 1.93 1.82 -7.66
C LYS A 171 1.62 3.10 -8.42
N ALA A 172 1.03 3.01 -9.61
CA ALA A 172 0.67 4.16 -10.43
C ALA A 172 -0.40 5.03 -9.75
N ILE A 173 -1.43 4.41 -9.15
CA ILE A 173 -2.42 5.07 -8.30
C ILE A 173 -1.73 5.75 -7.12
N GLY A 174 -0.82 5.05 -6.45
CA GLY A 174 -0.05 5.63 -5.34
C GLY A 174 0.80 6.84 -5.74
N VAL A 175 1.31 6.88 -6.97
CA VAL A 175 2.00 8.05 -7.52
C VAL A 175 1.00 9.18 -7.79
N LYS A 176 -0.14 8.89 -8.42
CA LYS A 176 -1.19 9.90 -8.71
C LYS A 176 -1.82 10.49 -7.45
N SER A 177 -2.03 9.67 -6.42
CA SER A 177 -2.63 10.08 -5.16
C SER A 177 -1.61 10.61 -4.15
N ARG A 178 -0.31 10.60 -4.48
CA ARG A 178 0.73 11.11 -3.58
C ARG A 178 0.56 12.60 -3.43
N GLN A 179 0.20 13.03 -2.22
CA GLN A 179 0.33 14.42 -1.85
C GLN A 179 1.82 14.75 -1.66
N ARG A 180 2.28 15.79 -2.35
CA ARG A 180 3.63 16.32 -2.19
C ARG A 180 3.81 16.82 -0.77
N LYS A 181 5.02 16.68 -0.25
CA LYS A 181 5.38 17.13 1.09
C LYS A 181 6.53 18.13 1.01
N ILE A 182 6.52 19.08 1.94
CA ILE A 182 7.68 19.92 2.23
C ILE A 182 8.26 19.46 3.56
N PHE A 183 9.56 19.21 3.55
CA PHE A 183 10.34 18.73 4.68
C PHE A 183 11.23 19.86 5.19
N THR A 184 11.31 20.00 6.51
CA THR A 184 12.19 20.96 7.20
C THR A 184 13.03 20.20 8.22
N ASN A 185 14.32 20.54 8.33
CA ASN A 185 15.21 19.94 9.30
C ASN A 185 15.04 20.61 10.67
N ASN A 186 14.84 19.80 11.71
CA ASN A 186 14.75 20.28 13.09
C ASN A 186 16.12 20.22 13.77
N ARG A 187 16.33 21.04 14.82
CA ARG A 187 17.56 21.06 15.63
C ARG A 187 17.79 19.80 16.51
N GLY A 188 17.13 18.68 16.21
CA GLY A 188 17.25 17.42 16.94
C GLY A 188 16.62 16.23 16.21
N GLU A 189 17.08 15.02 16.55
CA GLU A 189 16.53 13.76 16.03
C GLU A 189 15.09 13.57 16.54
N GLN A 190 14.11 13.44 15.64
CA GLN A 190 12.74 13.16 16.00
C GLN A 190 12.43 11.69 15.73
N TRP A 191 11.61 11.08 16.59
CA TRP A 191 11.12 9.72 16.41
C TRP A 191 9.75 9.76 15.75
N VAL A 192 9.63 9.17 14.57
CA VAL A 192 8.33 8.91 13.92
C VAL A 192 8.12 7.40 13.93
N GLY A 193 7.37 6.93 14.93
CA GLY A 193 7.28 5.49 15.25
C GLY A 193 8.64 4.94 15.67
N SER A 194 9.05 3.81 15.09
CA SER A 194 10.35 3.17 15.36
C SER A 194 11.52 3.78 14.57
N ARG A 195 11.27 4.76 13.69
CA ARG A 195 12.28 5.34 12.80
C ARG A 195 12.71 6.71 13.29
N ARG A 196 14.03 6.88 13.43
CA ARG A 196 14.64 8.20 13.62
C ARG A 196 14.58 8.95 12.29
N THR A 197 13.97 10.11 12.28
CA THR A 197 13.94 11.02 11.12
C THR A 197 14.51 12.36 11.56
N MET A 198 15.38 12.94 10.74
CA MET A 198 15.90 14.30 10.99
C MET A 198 15.01 15.37 10.32
N TRP A 199 14.05 14.92 9.52
CA TRP A 199 13.11 15.74 8.79
C TRP A 199 11.72 15.71 9.45
N SER A 200 11.15 16.88 9.69
CA SER A 200 9.71 17.04 9.89
C SER A 200 9.06 17.43 8.57
N HIS A 201 7.76 17.18 8.41
CA HIS A 201 7.11 17.42 7.13
C HIS A 201 5.67 17.88 7.29
N VAL A 202 5.24 18.68 6.30
CA VAL A 202 3.84 19.09 6.13
C VAL A 202 3.43 18.88 4.67
N VAL A 203 2.12 18.80 4.43
CA VAL A 203 1.58 18.70 3.07
C VAL A 203 1.91 19.98 2.31
N PHE A 204 2.49 19.84 1.12
CA PHE A 204 2.83 20.94 0.24
C PHE A 204 1.64 21.25 -0.68
N GLU A 205 0.92 22.33 -0.36
CA GLU A 205 -0.18 22.88 -1.15
C GLU A 205 0.20 24.31 -1.58
N HIS A 206 0.84 24.45 -2.75
CA HIS A 206 1.19 25.76 -3.31
C HIS A 206 0.59 25.95 -4.71
N PRO A 207 -0.13 27.05 -4.99
CA PRO A 207 -0.84 27.25 -6.24
C PRO A 207 0.07 27.61 -7.43
N ALA A 208 1.32 28.01 -7.18
CA ALA A 208 2.20 28.48 -8.25
C ALA A 208 2.55 27.40 -9.27
N THR A 209 2.29 27.72 -10.53
CA THR A 209 2.77 26.97 -11.71
C THR A 209 3.68 27.87 -12.54
N PHE A 210 4.39 27.29 -13.52
CA PHE A 210 5.15 28.09 -14.47
C PHE A 210 4.29 29.09 -15.25
N ASP A 211 2.99 28.83 -15.42
CA ASP A 211 2.06 29.75 -16.08
C ASP A 211 1.81 31.00 -15.23
N THR A 212 1.66 30.83 -13.91
CA THR A 212 1.47 31.95 -12.96
C THR A 212 2.74 32.76 -12.70
N LEU A 213 3.92 32.23 -13.05
CA LEU A 213 5.21 32.87 -12.77
C LEU A 213 5.51 33.95 -13.81
N ALA A 214 5.65 35.20 -13.36
CA ALA A 214 6.07 36.31 -14.21
C ALA A 214 7.59 36.25 -14.49
N MET A 215 7.97 35.86 -15.71
CA MET A 215 9.36 35.83 -16.15
C MET A 215 9.45 35.84 -17.69
N GLU A 216 10.66 36.06 -18.21
CA GLU A 216 10.92 36.03 -19.65
C GLU A 216 10.53 34.66 -20.27
N PRO A 217 9.67 34.63 -21.31
CA PRO A 217 9.13 33.38 -21.87
C PRO A 217 10.20 32.40 -22.37
N LYS A 218 11.29 32.91 -22.96
CA LYS A 218 12.38 32.08 -23.48
C LYS A 218 13.08 31.32 -22.33
N LYS A 219 13.51 32.03 -21.29
CA LYS A 219 14.12 31.43 -20.10
C LYS A 219 13.17 30.46 -19.39
N LYS A 220 11.88 30.81 -19.32
CA LYS A 220 10.84 29.94 -18.76
C LYS A 220 10.84 28.59 -19.47
N GLN A 221 10.80 28.61 -20.80
CA GLN A 221 10.76 27.41 -21.61
C GLN A 221 12.05 26.58 -21.51
N GLU A 222 13.21 27.24 -21.46
CA GLU A 222 14.50 26.57 -21.26
C GLU A 222 14.53 25.77 -19.94
N ILE A 223 14.06 26.37 -18.84
CA ILE A 223 14.01 25.72 -17.53
C ILE A 223 13.02 24.57 -17.52
N ILE A 224 11.82 24.75 -18.09
CA ILE A 224 10.81 23.68 -18.21
C ILE A 224 11.39 22.49 -18.99
N ASN A 225 12.02 22.76 -20.13
CA ASN A 225 12.60 21.73 -20.98
C ASN A 225 13.74 20.99 -20.27
N ASP A 226 14.60 21.70 -19.53
CA ASP A 226 15.68 21.10 -18.75
C ASP A 226 15.14 20.18 -17.66
N LEU A 227 14.12 20.62 -16.92
CA LEU A 227 13.47 19.83 -15.87
C LEU A 227 12.86 18.54 -16.42
N ILE A 228 12.08 18.64 -17.51
CA ILE A 228 11.45 17.48 -18.16
C ILE A 228 12.51 16.53 -18.72
N THR A 229 13.59 17.07 -19.29
CA THR A 229 14.70 16.25 -19.79
C THR A 229 15.41 15.54 -18.63
N PHE A 230 15.67 16.24 -17.54
CA PHE A 230 16.29 15.69 -16.34
C PHE A 230 15.49 14.53 -15.76
N THR A 231 14.16 14.64 -15.64
CA THR A 231 13.32 13.56 -15.10
C THR A 231 13.34 12.29 -15.95
N LYS A 232 13.49 12.42 -17.27
CA LYS A 232 13.58 11.29 -18.23
C LYS A 232 15.00 10.71 -18.38
N SER A 233 16.02 11.43 -17.95
CA SER A 233 17.42 11.10 -18.20
C SER A 233 18.05 10.07 -17.24
N LYS A 234 17.29 9.47 -16.31
CA LYS A 234 17.82 8.55 -15.28
C LYS A 234 18.71 7.44 -15.86
N ASP A 235 18.25 6.77 -16.92
CA ASP A 235 18.99 5.67 -17.55
C ASP A 235 20.23 6.15 -18.31
N TYR A 236 20.16 7.36 -18.88
CA TYR A 236 21.32 8.00 -19.51
C TYR A 236 22.44 8.25 -18.49
N TYR A 237 22.11 8.85 -17.33
CA TYR A 237 23.08 9.07 -16.24
C TYR A 237 23.69 7.76 -15.74
N LYS A 238 22.87 6.72 -15.59
CA LYS A 238 23.32 5.36 -15.23
C LYS A 238 24.30 4.80 -16.25
N LYS A 239 24.01 4.94 -17.55
CA LYS A 239 24.85 4.43 -18.66
C LYS A 239 26.24 5.08 -18.67
N ILE A 240 26.33 6.37 -18.37
CA ILE A 240 27.60 7.11 -18.35
C ILE A 240 28.29 7.11 -16.98
N GLY A 241 27.76 6.36 -16.00
CA GLY A 241 28.34 6.23 -14.66
C GLY A 241 28.32 7.51 -13.83
N LYS A 242 27.44 8.49 -14.13
CA LYS A 242 27.34 9.75 -13.38
C LYS A 242 26.18 9.73 -12.40
N ALA A 243 26.35 10.41 -11.28
CA ALA A 243 25.26 10.63 -10.32
C ALA A 243 24.11 11.41 -10.98
N TRP A 244 22.90 10.90 -10.87
CA TRP A 244 21.69 11.53 -11.39
C TRP A 244 21.27 12.71 -10.50
N LYS A 245 21.95 13.84 -10.67
CA LYS A 245 21.72 15.08 -9.93
C LYS A 245 21.74 16.29 -10.87
N ARG A 246 20.95 17.31 -10.52
CA ARG A 246 20.87 18.60 -11.22
C ARG A 246 20.87 19.72 -10.18
N GLY A 247 21.65 20.77 -10.42
CA GLY A 247 21.73 21.94 -9.54
C GLY A 247 21.28 23.20 -10.26
N TYR A 248 20.52 24.04 -9.56
CA TYR A 248 20.08 25.36 -10.04
C TYR A 248 20.52 26.41 -9.02
N LEU A 249 20.98 27.56 -9.51
CA LEU A 249 21.28 28.73 -8.69
C LEU A 249 20.31 29.84 -9.05
N LEU A 250 19.41 30.18 -8.13
CA LEU A 250 18.47 31.28 -8.27
C LEU A 250 19.00 32.49 -7.50
N PHE A 251 19.35 33.56 -8.20
CA PHE A 251 19.89 34.78 -7.60
C PHE A 251 19.11 36.02 -8.03
N GLY A 252 19.10 37.03 -7.19
CA GLY A 252 18.42 38.31 -7.43
C GLY A 252 17.91 38.93 -6.13
N PRO A 253 17.41 40.18 -6.19
CA PRO A 253 16.89 40.90 -5.02
C PRO A 253 15.84 40.11 -4.21
N PRO A 254 15.67 40.37 -2.91
CA PRO A 254 14.57 39.79 -2.14
C PRO A 254 13.22 40.17 -2.79
N GLY A 255 12.25 39.25 -2.73
CA GLY A 255 10.91 39.47 -3.31
C GLY A 255 10.77 39.19 -4.81
N THR A 256 11.82 38.78 -5.53
CA THR A 256 11.74 38.45 -6.98
C THR A 256 11.14 37.08 -7.31
N GLY A 257 10.45 36.44 -6.37
CA GLY A 257 9.76 35.16 -6.61
C GLY A 257 10.64 33.93 -6.71
N LYS A 258 11.85 33.93 -6.15
CA LYS A 258 12.76 32.75 -6.13
C LYS A 258 12.10 31.52 -5.49
N SER A 259 11.53 31.67 -4.30
CA SER A 259 10.83 30.58 -3.61
C SER A 259 9.56 30.15 -4.37
N THR A 260 8.85 31.10 -5.00
CA THR A 260 7.72 30.82 -5.89
C THR A 260 8.13 30.00 -7.11
N MET A 261 9.32 30.27 -7.67
CA MET A 261 9.88 29.50 -8.77
C MET A 261 10.22 28.06 -8.34
N ILE A 262 10.77 27.86 -7.15
CA ILE A 262 11.01 26.52 -6.58
C ILE A 262 9.69 25.76 -6.44
N ALA A 263 8.65 26.41 -5.91
CA ALA A 263 7.31 25.83 -5.82
C ALA A 263 6.75 25.42 -7.19
N ALA A 264 6.90 26.28 -8.21
CA ALA A 264 6.49 25.97 -9.58
C ALA A 264 7.30 24.79 -10.18
N MET A 265 8.59 24.71 -9.90
CA MET A 265 9.45 23.57 -10.29
C MET A 265 8.95 22.26 -9.65
N ALA A 266 8.76 22.25 -8.33
CA ALA A 266 8.26 21.10 -7.60
C ALA A 266 6.88 20.64 -8.12
N ASN A 267 6.03 21.61 -8.45
CA ASN A 267 4.71 21.34 -9.03
C ASN A 267 4.80 20.71 -10.43
N LEU A 268 5.70 21.19 -11.29
CA LEU A 268 5.88 20.67 -12.64
C LEU A 268 6.39 19.22 -12.67
N ILE A 269 7.36 18.89 -11.82
CA ILE A 269 8.01 17.56 -11.82
C ILE A 269 7.45 16.59 -10.77
N GLU A 270 6.50 17.03 -9.96
CA GLU A 270 5.85 16.26 -8.88
C GLU A 270 6.84 15.74 -7.80
N TYR A 271 7.80 16.58 -7.41
CA TYR A 271 8.83 16.23 -6.42
C TYR A 271 8.51 16.83 -5.05
N ASP A 272 8.96 16.17 -3.99
CA ASP A 272 8.90 16.72 -2.62
C ASP A 272 9.98 17.80 -2.45
N ILE A 273 9.72 18.77 -1.58
CA ILE A 273 10.67 19.86 -1.28
C ILE A 273 11.33 19.56 0.06
N TYR A 274 12.65 19.66 0.13
CA TYR A 274 13.44 19.58 1.35
C TYR A 274 14.09 20.93 1.58
N ASP A 275 13.51 21.72 2.47
CA ASP A 275 14.04 23.00 2.88
C ASP A 275 15.11 22.77 3.95
N LEU A 276 16.37 22.94 3.55
CA LEU A 276 17.53 22.71 4.40
C LEU A 276 18.00 24.02 5.00
N GLU A 277 17.65 24.24 6.26
CA GLU A 277 18.18 25.33 7.05
C GLU A 277 19.57 24.97 7.57
N LEU A 278 20.60 25.54 6.94
CA LEU A 278 22.00 25.31 7.32
C LEU A 278 22.31 25.76 8.75
N THR A 279 21.60 26.76 9.28
CA THR A 279 21.81 27.27 10.65
C THR A 279 21.43 26.25 11.73
N ALA A 280 20.54 25.31 11.40
CA ALA A 280 20.09 24.26 12.30
C ALA A 280 21.00 23.02 12.29
N VAL A 281 21.98 22.96 11.37
CA VAL A 281 22.93 21.85 11.22
C VAL A 281 24.17 22.13 12.07
N LYS A 282 24.53 21.21 12.97
CA LYS A 282 25.65 21.38 13.91
C LYS A 282 27.01 21.10 13.26
N ASP A 283 27.09 20.04 12.45
CA ASP A 283 28.33 19.60 11.82
C ASP A 283 28.14 18.98 10.42
N ASN A 284 29.26 18.74 9.75
CA ASN A 284 29.27 18.11 8.42
C ASN A 284 28.76 16.67 8.42
N SER A 285 28.78 15.98 9.57
CA SER A 285 28.29 14.61 9.69
C SER A 285 26.77 14.59 9.70
N GLU A 286 26.14 15.53 10.41
CA GLU A 286 24.70 15.77 10.43
C GLU A 286 24.19 16.19 9.05
N LEU A 287 24.91 17.08 8.36
CA LEU A 287 24.59 17.44 6.97
C LEU A 287 24.58 16.20 6.06
N ARG A 288 25.60 15.33 6.17
CA ARG A 288 25.67 14.09 5.38
C ARG A 288 24.50 13.16 5.72
N LYS A 289 24.13 13.02 6.99
CA LYS A 289 22.98 12.21 7.42
C LYS A 289 21.66 12.75 6.81
N LEU A 290 21.44 14.06 6.85
CA LEU A 290 20.26 14.70 6.25
C LEU A 290 20.15 14.41 4.75
N LEU A 291 21.27 14.54 4.02
CA LEU A 291 21.32 14.26 2.59
C LEU A 291 21.08 12.76 2.27
N ILE A 292 21.52 11.85 3.14
CA ILE A 292 21.31 10.40 2.98
C ILE A 292 19.85 10.01 3.29
N ASP A 293 19.22 10.62 4.30
CA ASP A 293 17.83 10.34 4.68
C ASP A 293 16.80 10.99 3.73
N THR A 294 17.26 11.84 2.82
CA THR A 294 16.41 12.45 1.80
C THR A 294 15.85 11.40 0.84
N SER A 295 14.54 11.41 0.62
CA SER A 295 13.89 10.49 -0.31
C SER A 295 14.20 10.82 -1.77
N GLY A 296 14.14 9.81 -2.65
CA GLY A 296 14.28 10.02 -4.09
C GLY A 296 13.10 10.83 -4.67
N LYS A 297 13.31 11.47 -5.83
CA LYS A 297 12.36 12.42 -6.43
C LYS A 297 12.04 13.62 -5.51
N SER A 298 13.10 14.33 -5.14
CA SER A 298 13.08 15.46 -4.23
C SER A 298 13.86 16.65 -4.81
N ILE A 299 13.51 17.85 -4.36
CA ILE A 299 14.25 19.10 -4.58
C ILE A 299 14.78 19.54 -3.22
N ILE A 300 16.10 19.64 -3.08
CA ILE A 300 16.74 20.17 -1.88
C ILE A 300 16.96 21.67 -2.09
N VAL A 301 16.39 22.48 -1.22
CA VAL A 301 16.54 23.93 -1.18
C VAL A 301 17.56 24.26 -0.11
N ILE A 302 18.53 25.09 -0.48
CA ILE A 302 19.52 25.61 0.46
C ILE A 302 19.42 27.12 0.35
N GLU A 303 18.84 27.75 1.36
CA GLU A 303 18.77 29.20 1.44
C GLU A 303 20.07 29.77 2.00
N GLY A 304 20.69 30.69 1.27
CA GLY A 304 21.81 31.48 1.77
C GLY A 304 21.27 32.74 2.42
N HIS A 305 21.37 32.82 3.75
CA HIS A 305 21.19 34.08 4.47
C HIS A 305 22.48 34.90 4.47
#